data_AF-A0A0B4GSY9-F1
#
_entry.id   AF-A0A0B4GSY9-F1
#
_cell.length_a   1.000
_cell.length_b   1.000
_cell.length_c   1.000
_cell.angle_alpha   90.00
_cell.angle_beta   90.00
_cell.angle_gamma   90.00
#
_symmetry.space_group_name_H-M   'P 1'
#
loop_
_entity.id
_entity.type
_entity.pdbx_description
1 polymer ?
#
loop_
_entity_poly.entity_id
_entity_poly.type
_entity_poly.pdbx_seq_one_letter_code
_entity_poly.pdbx_strand_id
1 'polypeptide(L)'
;MGIEITKLADLCSICEYTVESNGEQVPRTAFAAVDAEENAFFGVKLGIHIKQLTVEIARDCLQPLPDEEIYPDFPTTGLTAAPDDCSGRYVKRTAWPSYLDFKGTTFIPRLMLQEAQTMELLAQQPHPNIVGYYGCRVKRGRIAGLVLETFSFSYDIAFATQRSDLFKGLVDKDRIMSGLRSAVSHLHSMGLAHNDINPANIMLKEQGEPVLIDFGSCQPVGQRLMSCGTAGWRQEEFYTSEIAHDDYSLGILEQWLENLIARERL
;
A
#
# COMPACT_ATOMS: atom_id res chain seq x y z
N MET A 1 14.41 2.27 25.73
CA MET A 1 13.56 3.48 25.65
C MET A 1 12.27 3.04 24.97
N GLY A 2 11.12 3.32 25.57
CA GLY A 2 9.82 3.02 24.95
C GLY A 2 9.42 4.13 23.98
N ILE A 3 8.63 3.80 22.98
CA ILE A 3 8.05 4.78 22.06
C ILE A 3 7.02 5.65 22.80
N GLU A 4 7.05 6.96 22.55
CA GLU A 4 6.07 7.90 23.10
C GLU A 4 4.84 7.96 22.18
N ILE A 5 3.76 7.31 22.60
CA ILE A 5 2.44 7.41 21.94
C ILE A 5 1.57 8.34 22.78
N THR A 6 1.17 9.51 22.30
CA THR A 6 0.32 10.47 23.05
C THR A 6 -1.15 10.43 22.61
N LYS A 7 -1.38 10.00 21.38
CA LYS A 7 -2.70 9.83 20.75
C LYS A 7 -2.65 8.63 19.80
N LEU A 8 -3.80 8.03 19.50
CA LEU A 8 -3.85 6.89 18.58
C LEU A 8 -3.36 7.23 17.16
N ALA A 9 -3.43 8.50 16.76
CA ALA A 9 -2.88 8.99 15.49
C ALA A 9 -1.35 8.93 15.42
N ASP A 10 -0.65 8.65 16.53
CA ASP A 10 0.80 8.39 16.52
C ASP A 10 1.12 6.95 16.06
N LEU A 11 0.11 6.07 15.99
CA LEU A 11 0.24 4.73 15.41
C LEU A 11 0.22 4.84 13.87
N CYS A 12 1.15 4.14 13.23
CA CYS A 12 1.25 4.11 11.77
C CYS A 12 0.41 3.00 11.13
N SER A 13 -0.14 2.08 11.93
CA SER A 13 -1.10 1.07 11.49
C SER A 13 -1.96 0.60 12.65
N ILE A 14 -3.25 0.34 12.38
CA ILE A 14 -4.20 -0.29 13.29
C ILE A 14 -5.08 -1.22 12.45
N CYS A 15 -5.16 -2.50 12.84
CA CYS A 15 -5.90 -3.52 12.09
C CYS A 15 -6.69 -4.41 13.06
N GLU A 16 -7.85 -4.88 12.61
CA GLU A 16 -8.69 -5.82 13.35
C GLU A 16 -8.79 -7.11 12.57
N TYR A 17 -8.66 -8.23 13.28
CA TYR A 17 -8.85 -9.57 12.75
C TYR A 17 -9.82 -10.30 13.66
N THR A 18 -10.56 -11.25 13.11
CA THR A 18 -11.23 -12.26 13.92
C THR A 18 -10.33 -13.47 14.00
N VAL A 19 -10.05 -13.95 15.21
CA VAL A 19 -9.26 -15.16 15.45
C VAL A 19 -10.03 -16.14 16.32
N GLU A 20 -9.78 -17.42 16.12
CA GLU A 20 -10.29 -18.44 17.02
C GLU A 20 -9.43 -18.51 18.29
N SER A 21 -10.08 -18.46 19.45
CA SER A 21 -9.45 -18.66 20.76
C SER A 21 -10.39 -19.48 21.62
N ASN A 22 -9.94 -20.63 22.11
CA ASN A 22 -10.75 -21.54 22.94
C ASN A 22 -12.09 -21.95 22.31
N GLY A 23 -12.14 -22.08 20.98
CA GLY A 23 -13.36 -22.44 20.24
C GLY A 23 -14.34 -21.27 20.02
N GLU A 24 -13.99 -20.05 20.43
CA GLU A 24 -14.78 -18.85 20.18
C GLU A 24 -14.08 -17.92 19.19
N GLN A 25 -14.87 -17.24 18.36
CA GLN A 25 -14.39 -16.18 17.48
C GLN A 25 -14.26 -14.89 18.29
N VAL A 26 -13.03 -14.42 18.47
CA VAL A 26 -12.73 -13.21 19.24
C VAL A 26 -11.99 -12.18 18.38
N PRO A 27 -12.26 -10.88 18.57
CA PRO A 27 -11.54 -9.84 17.88
C PRO A 27 -10.09 -9.76 18.39
N ARG A 28 -9.17 -9.51 17.47
CA ARG A 28 -7.76 -9.25 17.73
C ARG A 28 -7.40 -7.93 17.07
N THR A 29 -7.08 -6.94 17.87
CA THR A 29 -6.61 -5.64 17.39
C THR A 29 -5.08 -5.63 17.40
N ALA A 30 -4.45 -5.43 16.24
CA ALA A 30 -3.01 -5.27 16.09
C ALA A 30 -2.66 -3.85 15.64
N PHE A 31 -1.51 -3.34 16.05
CA PHE A 31 -1.08 -1.99 15.74
C PHE A 31 0.43 -1.86 15.73
N ALA A 32 0.90 -0.86 14.99
CA ALA A 32 2.32 -0.59 14.83
C ALA A 32 2.62 0.89 15.01
N ALA A 33 3.82 1.18 15.49
CA ALA A 33 4.33 2.53 15.63
C ALA A 33 5.81 2.56 15.23
N VAL A 34 6.25 3.70 14.70
CA VAL A 34 7.63 3.93 14.29
C VAL A 34 8.06 5.28 14.84
N ASP A 35 9.18 5.33 15.55
CA ASP A 35 9.69 6.59 16.10
C ASP A 35 10.47 7.40 15.04
N ALA A 36 10.93 8.59 15.42
CA ALA A 36 11.70 9.48 14.53
C ALA A 36 13.03 8.87 14.06
N GLU A 37 13.58 7.93 14.82
CA GLU A 37 14.80 7.21 14.48
C GLU A 37 14.51 5.95 13.65
N GLU A 38 13.27 5.73 13.20
CA GLU A 38 12.83 4.53 12.49
C GLU A 38 12.96 3.24 13.31
N ASN A 39 12.95 3.32 14.65
CA ASN A 39 12.76 2.11 15.46
C ASN A 39 11.28 1.74 15.41
N ALA A 40 11.00 0.48 15.12
CA ALA A 40 9.65 -0.01 14.95
C ALA A 40 9.17 -0.78 16.17
N PHE A 41 7.86 -0.65 16.43
CA PHE A 41 7.18 -1.24 17.55
C PHE A 41 5.89 -1.88 17.05
N PHE A 42 5.56 -3.06 17.59
CA PHE A 42 4.33 -3.76 17.24
C PHE A 42 3.63 -4.25 18.50
N GLY A 43 2.32 -4.12 18.51
CA GLY A 43 1.47 -4.51 19.63
C GLY A 43 0.23 -5.25 19.15
N VAL A 44 -0.27 -6.13 20.01
CA VAL A 44 -1.49 -6.90 19.78
C VAL A 44 -2.29 -6.96 21.06
N LYS A 45 -3.60 -6.74 20.94
CA LYS A 45 -4.56 -6.95 22.01
C LYS A 45 -5.69 -7.86 21.54
N LEU A 46 -5.80 -9.03 22.18
CA LEU A 46 -6.91 -9.95 21.99
C LEU A 46 -8.14 -9.52 22.80
N GLY A 47 -9.33 -9.76 22.28
CA GLY A 47 -10.61 -9.54 22.95
C GLY A 47 -11.11 -8.10 22.90
N ILE A 48 -10.49 -7.23 22.09
CA ILE A 48 -10.96 -5.86 21.88
C ILE A 48 -11.14 -5.56 20.40
N HIS A 49 -12.15 -4.78 20.08
CA HIS A 49 -12.30 -4.12 18.79
C HIS A 49 -11.47 -2.83 18.73
N ILE A 50 -11.17 -2.34 17.52
CA ILE A 50 -10.44 -1.08 17.29
C ILE A 50 -11.07 0.08 18.04
N LYS A 51 -12.41 0.15 18.07
CA LYS A 51 -13.16 1.22 18.77
C LYS A 51 -12.91 1.25 20.29
N GLN A 52 -12.38 0.18 20.85
CA GLN A 52 -12.05 0.04 22.27
C GLN A 52 -10.55 0.26 22.54
N LEU A 53 -9.72 0.42 21.51
CA LEU A 53 -8.30 0.70 21.67
C LEU A 53 -8.11 2.08 22.31
N THR A 54 -7.30 2.16 23.36
CA THR A 54 -6.89 3.41 24.00
C THR A 54 -5.38 3.59 23.89
N VAL A 55 -4.90 4.81 24.17
CA VAL A 55 -3.47 5.12 24.20
C VAL A 55 -2.75 4.27 25.25
N GLU A 56 -3.37 4.05 26.40
CA GLU A 56 -2.84 3.21 27.48
C GLU A 56 -2.69 1.75 27.02
N ILE A 57 -3.73 1.18 26.41
CA ILE A 57 -3.67 -0.18 25.85
C ILE A 57 -2.56 -0.28 24.80
N ALA A 58 -2.44 0.71 23.92
CA ALA A 58 -1.41 0.72 22.90
C ALA A 58 0.00 0.74 23.51
N ARG A 59 0.26 1.66 24.45
CA ARG A 59 1.56 1.76 25.15
C ARG A 59 1.93 0.47 25.88
N ASP A 60 0.98 -0.15 26.57
CA ASP A 60 1.23 -1.36 27.35
C ASP A 60 1.56 -2.58 26.46
N CYS A 61 1.05 -2.61 25.23
CA CYS A 61 1.20 -3.75 24.33
C CYS A 61 2.34 -3.57 23.31
N LEU A 62 2.77 -2.34 23.01
CA LEU A 62 3.82 -2.09 22.03
C LEU A 62 5.17 -2.63 22.52
N GLN A 63 5.77 -3.50 21.73
CA GLN A 63 7.11 -4.04 21.96
C GLN A 63 8.03 -3.67 20.79
N PRO A 64 9.31 -3.36 21.05
CA PRO A 64 10.27 -3.08 19.99
C PRO A 64 10.44 -4.30 19.09
N LEU A 65 10.59 -4.06 17.80
CA LEU A 65 10.93 -5.07 16.81
C LEU A 65 12.39 -4.94 16.36
N PRO A 66 13.10 -6.05 16.13
CA PRO A 66 14.38 -6.02 15.44
C PRO A 66 14.22 -5.51 14.00
N ASP A 67 15.17 -4.71 13.53
CA ASP A 67 15.09 -4.12 12.18
C ASP A 67 15.02 -5.20 11.10
N GLU A 68 15.76 -6.30 11.25
CA GLU A 68 15.81 -7.41 10.29
C GLU A 68 14.47 -8.12 10.07
N GLU A 69 13.49 -7.97 10.98
CA GLU A 69 12.15 -8.55 10.80
C GLU A 69 11.27 -7.74 9.83
N ILE A 70 11.65 -6.49 9.53
CA ILE A 70 10.76 -5.49 8.92
C ILE A 70 11.41 -4.65 7.83
N TYR A 71 12.70 -4.34 7.95
CA TYR A 71 13.45 -3.48 7.04
C TYR A 71 14.51 -4.31 6.29
N PRO A 72 14.43 -4.43 4.96
CA PRO A 72 15.48 -5.10 4.19
C PRO A 72 16.76 -4.27 4.19
N ASP A 73 17.89 -4.92 3.93
CA ASP A 73 19.16 -4.23 3.72
C ASP A 73 19.07 -3.30 2.50
N PHE A 74 19.63 -2.11 2.62
CA PHE A 74 19.79 -1.20 1.48
C PHE A 74 21.01 -1.65 0.66
N PRO A 75 20.84 -2.01 -0.63
CA PRO A 75 21.93 -2.50 -1.45
C PRO A 75 22.92 -1.39 -1.76
N THR A 76 24.18 -1.76 -2.05
CA THR A 76 25.24 -0.80 -2.39
C THR A 76 25.08 -0.17 -3.78
N THR A 77 24.28 -0.79 -4.65
CA THR A 77 24.01 -0.32 -6.02
C THR A 77 22.57 -0.65 -6.42
N GLY A 78 22.05 0.07 -7.41
CA GLY A 78 20.78 -0.27 -8.05
C GLY A 78 19.52 0.22 -7.33
N LEU A 79 19.64 0.92 -6.20
CA LEU A 79 18.54 1.68 -5.59
C LEU A 79 19.02 3.08 -5.23
N THR A 80 18.14 4.06 -5.37
CA THR A 80 18.35 5.45 -5.01
C THR A 80 18.00 5.66 -3.55
N ALA A 81 18.89 6.30 -2.79
CA ALA A 81 18.55 6.80 -1.45
C ALA A 81 17.80 8.13 -1.59
N ALA A 82 16.65 8.24 -0.92
CA ALA A 82 15.88 9.48 -0.88
C ALA A 82 16.61 10.57 -0.07
N PRO A 83 16.30 11.86 -0.30
CA PRO A 83 16.82 12.96 0.51
C PRO A 83 16.43 12.81 2.00
N ASP A 84 17.29 13.33 2.89
CA ASP A 84 17.02 13.33 4.34
C ASP A 84 15.72 14.08 4.69
N ASP A 85 15.47 15.21 4.03
CA ASP A 85 14.20 15.93 4.15
C ASP A 85 13.16 15.38 3.17
N CYS A 86 12.21 14.63 3.73
CA CYS A 86 11.06 14.08 3.02
C CYS A 86 9.79 14.93 3.23
N SER A 87 9.91 16.18 3.68
CA SER A 87 8.76 17.05 3.94
C SER A 87 7.89 17.23 2.68
N GLY A 88 6.58 17.11 2.84
CA GLY A 88 5.64 17.14 1.71
C GLY A 88 5.65 15.90 0.82
N ARG A 89 6.25 14.79 1.27
CA ARG A 89 6.26 13.49 0.56
C ARG A 89 5.57 12.41 1.38
N TYR A 90 5.02 11.43 0.68
CA TYR A 90 4.46 10.25 1.32
C TYR A 90 5.55 9.22 1.55
N VAL A 91 5.67 8.68 2.77
CA VAL A 91 6.58 7.58 3.07
C VAL A 91 5.76 6.31 3.20
N LYS A 92 5.79 5.46 2.17
CA LYS A 92 5.17 4.13 2.22
C LYS A 92 5.97 3.25 3.16
N ARG A 93 5.31 2.74 4.20
CA ARG A 93 5.90 1.91 5.26
C ARG A 93 5.63 0.42 5.00
N THR A 94 6.21 -0.42 5.85
CA THR A 94 6.06 -1.87 5.78
C THR A 94 4.59 -2.29 5.85
N ALA A 95 4.28 -3.47 5.31
CA ALA A 95 2.94 -4.06 5.32
C ALA A 95 2.57 -4.59 6.72
N TRP A 96 2.36 -3.67 7.67
CA TRP A 96 1.97 -3.97 9.05
C TRP A 96 0.78 -4.93 9.19
N PRO A 97 -0.27 -4.87 8.34
CA PRO A 97 -1.38 -5.81 8.46
C PRO A 97 -0.98 -7.27 8.24
N SER A 98 0.16 -7.54 7.60
CA SER A 98 0.64 -8.90 7.32
C SER A 98 1.74 -9.34 8.28
N TYR A 99 2.22 -8.48 9.17
CA TYR A 99 3.40 -8.79 9.99
C TYR A 99 3.22 -10.05 10.84
N LEU A 100 2.07 -10.23 11.48
CA LEU A 100 1.84 -11.41 12.33
C LEU A 100 1.85 -12.73 11.56
N ASP A 101 1.35 -12.73 10.32
CA ASP A 101 1.26 -13.93 9.49
C ASP A 101 2.65 -14.39 9.01
N PHE A 102 3.61 -13.47 8.99
CA PHE A 102 4.96 -13.69 8.48
C PHE A 102 6.07 -13.43 9.49
N LYS A 103 5.72 -13.28 10.77
CA LYS A 103 6.66 -13.01 11.85
C LYS A 103 7.76 -14.08 11.89
N GLY A 104 9.01 -13.65 12.03
CA GLY A 104 10.17 -14.54 12.02
C GLY A 104 10.57 -15.06 10.64
N THR A 105 9.96 -14.55 9.57
CA THR A 105 10.36 -14.85 8.18
C THR A 105 10.96 -13.62 7.50
N THR A 106 11.61 -13.82 6.35
CA THR A 106 12.12 -12.71 5.51
C THR A 106 11.08 -12.19 4.52
N PHE A 107 9.81 -12.56 4.65
CA PHE A 107 8.78 -12.21 3.67
C PHE A 107 8.48 -10.70 3.64
N ILE A 108 8.24 -10.09 4.80
CA ILE A 108 7.92 -8.65 4.90
C ILE A 108 9.08 -7.77 4.38
N PRO A 109 10.34 -7.97 4.79
CA PRO A 109 11.46 -7.23 4.20
C PRO A 109 11.59 -7.41 2.68
N ARG A 110 11.40 -8.63 2.18
CA ARG A 110 11.50 -8.92 0.75
C ARG A 110 10.41 -8.24 -0.07
N LEU A 111 9.18 -8.10 0.46
CA LEU A 111 8.12 -7.32 -0.20
C LEU A 111 8.54 -5.86 -0.41
N MET A 112 9.07 -5.22 0.63
CA MET A 112 9.54 -3.83 0.53
C MET A 112 10.71 -3.69 -0.47
N LEU A 113 11.65 -4.64 -0.45
CA LEU A 113 12.78 -4.63 -1.38
C LEU A 113 12.32 -4.82 -2.84
N GLN A 114 11.38 -5.75 -3.07
CA GLN A 114 10.81 -5.98 -4.39
C GLN A 114 10.13 -4.71 -4.93
N GLU A 115 9.29 -4.07 -4.10
CA GLU A 115 8.62 -2.84 -4.51
C GLU A 115 9.62 -1.71 -4.77
N ALA A 116 10.66 -1.57 -3.95
CA ALA A 116 11.73 -0.60 -4.18
C ALA A 116 12.40 -0.79 -5.54
N GLN A 117 12.73 -2.03 -5.91
CA GLN A 117 13.34 -2.38 -7.19
C GLN A 117 12.42 -2.07 -8.37
N THR A 118 11.13 -2.38 -8.24
CA THR A 118 10.13 -2.03 -9.26
C THR A 118 10.03 -0.52 -9.42
N MET A 119 9.93 0.25 -8.33
CA MET A 119 9.82 1.70 -8.38
C MET A 119 11.08 2.36 -8.95
N GLU A 120 12.27 1.84 -8.66
CA GLU A 120 13.52 2.31 -9.26
C GLU A 120 13.53 2.12 -10.78
N LEU A 121 13.05 0.97 -11.26
CA LEU A 121 12.94 0.69 -12.69
C LEU A 121 11.95 1.66 -13.37
N LEU A 122 10.79 1.89 -12.75
CA LEU A 122 9.77 2.81 -13.28
C LEU A 122 10.23 4.27 -13.28
N ALA A 123 11.04 4.68 -12.29
CA ALA A 123 11.58 6.04 -12.20
C ALA A 123 12.52 6.40 -13.36
N GLN A 124 13.10 5.41 -14.05
CA GLN A 124 13.94 5.63 -15.25
C GLN A 124 13.11 6.06 -16.46
N GLN A 125 11.83 5.70 -16.50
CA GLN A 125 10.88 6.03 -17.56
C GLN A 125 9.55 6.50 -16.94
N PRO A 126 9.51 7.73 -16.40
CA PRO A 126 8.35 8.22 -15.65
C PRO A 126 7.11 8.37 -16.55
N HIS A 127 5.94 8.11 -15.97
CA HIS A 127 4.64 8.22 -16.64
C HIS A 127 3.67 9.07 -15.79
N PRO A 128 2.88 9.99 -16.39
CA PRO A 128 2.05 10.95 -15.64
C PRO A 128 0.93 10.32 -14.77
N ASN A 129 0.53 9.10 -15.10
CA ASN A 129 -0.49 8.31 -14.38
C ASN A 129 0.10 7.17 -13.52
N ILE A 130 1.41 7.21 -13.23
CA ILE A 130 2.09 6.31 -12.28
C ILE A 130 2.69 7.16 -11.18
N VAL A 131 2.62 6.67 -9.94
CA VAL A 131 3.13 7.38 -8.76
C VAL A 131 4.60 7.77 -8.88
N GLY A 132 4.92 9.03 -8.64
CA GLY A 132 6.29 9.51 -8.56
C GLY A 132 7.08 8.85 -7.42
N TYR A 133 8.29 8.38 -7.73
CA TYR A 133 9.24 7.79 -6.78
C TYR A 133 10.46 8.68 -6.60
N TYR A 134 10.92 8.81 -5.36
CA TYR A 134 12.03 9.68 -4.98
C TYR A 134 13.16 8.95 -4.25
N GLY A 135 13.11 7.62 -4.19
CA GLY A 135 14.11 6.78 -3.54
C GLY A 135 13.61 6.10 -2.26
N CYS A 136 14.51 5.30 -1.69
CA CYS A 136 14.34 4.63 -0.41
C CYS A 136 14.73 5.56 0.73
N ARG A 137 13.90 5.64 1.77
CA ARG A 137 14.32 6.23 3.04
C ARG A 137 15.24 5.23 3.74
N VAL A 138 16.51 5.59 3.91
CA VAL A 138 17.55 4.69 4.45
C VAL A 138 17.89 5.09 5.89
N LYS A 139 17.84 4.13 6.80
CA LYS A 139 18.30 4.30 8.19
C LYS A 139 19.06 3.05 8.62
N ARG A 140 20.20 3.23 9.28
CA ARG A 140 21.06 2.11 9.73
C ARG A 140 21.40 1.10 8.62
N GLY A 141 21.57 1.57 7.38
CA GLY A 141 21.86 0.72 6.22
C GLY A 141 20.68 -0.13 5.74
N ARG A 142 19.45 0.15 6.18
CA ARG A 142 18.22 -0.58 5.81
C ARG A 142 17.17 0.35 5.21
N ILE A 143 16.27 -0.20 4.40
CA ILE A 143 15.14 0.51 3.81
C ILE A 143 14.03 0.62 4.86
N ALA A 144 13.79 1.82 5.39
CA ALA A 144 12.74 2.10 6.35
C ALA A 144 11.38 2.43 5.68
N GLY A 145 11.42 2.79 4.39
CA GLY A 145 10.23 3.04 3.57
C GLY A 145 10.57 3.56 2.19
N LEU A 146 9.55 3.68 1.34
CA LEU A 146 9.66 4.24 -0.02
C LEU A 146 9.13 5.67 -0.01
N VAL A 147 9.90 6.62 -0.55
CA VAL A 147 9.49 8.02 -0.62
C VAL A 147 8.79 8.26 -1.95
N LEU A 148 7.49 8.53 -1.88
CA LEU A 148 6.59 8.67 -3.01
C LEU A 148 6.00 10.08 -3.08
N GLU A 149 5.43 10.42 -4.21
CA GLU A 149 4.63 11.64 -4.35
C GLU A 149 3.44 11.64 -3.38
N THR A 150 3.01 12.85 -3.03
CA THR A 150 1.82 13.05 -2.22
C THR A 150 0.72 13.68 -3.05
N PHE A 151 -0.51 13.54 -2.59
CA PHE A 151 -1.71 14.01 -3.27
C PHE A 151 -2.46 14.96 -2.34
N SER A 152 -3.10 15.98 -2.92
CA SER A 152 -3.90 16.94 -2.16
C SER A 152 -5.06 16.26 -1.41
N PHE A 153 -5.52 15.12 -1.91
CA PHE A 153 -6.51 14.25 -1.25
C PHE A 153 -5.83 13.01 -0.69
N SER A 154 -6.07 12.71 0.58
CA SER A 154 -5.51 11.51 1.24
C SER A 154 -6.28 10.22 0.98
N TYR A 155 -7.32 10.25 0.15
CA TYR A 155 -8.19 9.11 -0.12
C TYR A 155 -8.02 8.63 -1.55
N ASP A 156 -7.90 7.32 -1.71
CA ASP A 156 -8.04 6.65 -2.98
C ASP A 156 -9.49 6.70 -3.48
N ILE A 157 -9.70 6.38 -4.75
CA ILE A 157 -11.02 6.47 -5.38
C ILE A 157 -12.03 5.45 -4.81
N ALA A 158 -11.60 4.36 -4.15
CA ALA A 158 -12.53 3.43 -3.51
C ALA A 158 -13.42 4.13 -2.46
N PHE A 159 -12.88 5.15 -1.81
CA PHE A 159 -13.59 5.94 -0.80
C PHE A 159 -14.80 6.72 -1.34
N ALA A 160 -14.88 6.92 -2.66
CA ALA A 160 -16.03 7.54 -3.30
C ALA A 160 -17.34 6.76 -3.07
N THR A 161 -17.26 5.45 -2.78
CA THR A 161 -18.43 4.64 -2.43
C THR A 161 -19.04 5.01 -1.09
N GLN A 162 -18.26 5.59 -0.18
CA GLN A 162 -18.70 6.02 1.16
C GLN A 162 -18.96 7.52 1.23
N ARG A 163 -18.18 8.31 0.48
CA ARG A 163 -18.18 9.78 0.51
C ARG A 163 -18.06 10.37 -0.89
N SER A 164 -19.04 10.11 -1.74
CA SER A 164 -19.09 10.62 -3.11
C SER A 164 -19.01 12.16 -3.20
N ASP A 165 -19.49 12.85 -2.15
CA ASP A 165 -19.41 14.31 -2.05
C ASP A 165 -17.96 14.84 -2.11
N LEU A 166 -16.98 14.07 -1.64
CA LEU A 166 -15.56 14.45 -1.70
C LEU A 166 -14.96 14.32 -3.11
N PHE A 167 -15.59 13.53 -3.98
CA PHE A 167 -15.11 13.22 -5.33
C PHE A 167 -15.95 13.89 -6.43
N LYS A 168 -16.92 14.73 -6.04
CA LYS A 168 -17.84 15.40 -6.94
C LYS A 168 -17.09 16.24 -7.99
N GLY A 169 -17.32 15.93 -9.26
CA GLY A 169 -16.69 16.63 -10.39
C GLY A 169 -15.28 16.15 -10.72
N LEU A 170 -14.72 15.22 -9.94
CA LEU A 170 -13.42 14.58 -10.22
C LEU A 170 -13.58 13.25 -10.95
N VAL A 171 -14.67 12.52 -10.65
CA VAL A 171 -14.93 11.20 -11.26
C VAL A 171 -15.47 11.36 -12.67
N ASP A 172 -14.60 11.14 -13.66
CA ASP A 172 -14.92 11.05 -15.07
C ASP A 172 -14.41 9.71 -15.62
N LYS A 173 -15.33 8.85 -16.06
CA LYS A 173 -15.00 7.48 -16.48
C LYS A 173 -13.97 7.46 -17.60
N ASP A 174 -14.17 8.29 -18.63
CA ASP A 174 -13.34 8.24 -19.84
C ASP A 174 -11.94 8.77 -19.55
N ARG A 175 -11.82 9.85 -18.75
CA ARG A 175 -10.54 10.38 -18.28
C ARG A 175 -9.79 9.35 -17.44
N ILE A 176 -10.47 8.74 -16.46
CA ILE A 176 -9.86 7.76 -15.55
C ILE A 176 -9.41 6.52 -16.34
N MET A 177 -10.30 5.93 -17.15
CA MET A 177 -9.96 4.73 -17.92
C MET A 177 -8.88 5.00 -18.96
N SER A 178 -8.87 6.17 -19.60
CA SER A 178 -7.80 6.55 -20.54
C SER A 178 -6.44 6.66 -19.84
N GLY A 179 -6.38 7.33 -18.68
CA GLY A 179 -5.12 7.49 -17.94
C GLY A 179 -4.58 6.16 -17.40
N LEU A 180 -5.48 5.30 -16.89
CA LEU A 180 -5.10 3.96 -16.39
C LEU A 180 -4.65 3.03 -17.51
N ARG A 181 -5.36 2.98 -18.65
CA ARG A 181 -4.92 2.21 -19.82
C ARG A 181 -3.55 2.68 -20.34
N SER A 182 -3.28 3.99 -20.29
CA SER A 182 -1.96 4.55 -20.63
C SER A 182 -0.88 4.07 -19.66
N ALA A 183 -1.11 4.14 -18.35
CA ALA A 183 -0.17 3.65 -17.34
C ALA A 183 0.10 2.15 -17.48
N VAL A 184 -0.94 1.35 -17.67
CA VAL A 184 -0.83 -0.11 -17.80
C VAL A 184 -0.11 -0.49 -19.08
N SER A 185 -0.43 0.16 -20.20
CA SER A 185 0.30 -0.05 -21.46
C SER A 185 1.78 0.29 -21.33
N HIS A 186 2.13 1.33 -20.56
CA HIS A 186 3.51 1.67 -20.23
C HIS A 186 4.21 0.54 -19.46
N LEU A 187 3.59 0.02 -18.40
CA LEU A 187 4.12 -1.13 -17.64
C LEU A 187 4.35 -2.36 -18.54
N HIS A 188 3.35 -2.70 -19.35
CA HIS A 188 3.42 -3.85 -20.26
C HIS A 188 4.54 -3.70 -21.28
N SER A 189 4.78 -2.48 -21.79
CA SER A 189 5.89 -2.20 -22.70
C SER A 189 7.27 -2.42 -22.07
N MET A 190 7.37 -2.33 -20.74
CA MET A 190 8.56 -2.63 -19.95
C MET A 190 8.65 -4.11 -19.54
N GLY A 191 7.70 -4.95 -19.96
CA GLY A 191 7.63 -6.37 -19.58
C GLY A 191 7.15 -6.62 -18.15
N LEU A 192 6.49 -5.64 -17.54
CA LEU A 192 5.93 -5.71 -16.19
C LEU A 192 4.40 -5.86 -16.26
N ALA A 193 3.80 -6.51 -15.27
CA ALA A 193 2.37 -6.43 -14.99
C ALA A 193 2.16 -5.94 -13.54
N HIS A 194 1.08 -5.21 -13.28
CA HIS A 194 0.79 -4.67 -11.94
C HIS A 194 0.22 -5.75 -11.01
N ASN A 195 -0.64 -6.63 -11.52
CA ASN A 195 -1.26 -7.78 -10.83
C ASN A 195 -2.18 -7.45 -9.65
N ASP A 196 -2.52 -6.18 -9.43
CA ASP A 196 -3.40 -5.75 -8.32
C ASP A 196 -4.09 -4.41 -8.60
N ILE A 197 -4.60 -4.22 -9.82
CA ILE A 197 -5.32 -3.00 -10.16
C ILE A 197 -6.70 -3.05 -9.51
N ASN A 198 -6.97 -2.06 -8.65
CA ASN A 198 -8.25 -1.88 -7.99
C ASN A 198 -8.42 -0.40 -7.54
N PRO A 199 -9.62 0.03 -7.14
CA PRO A 199 -9.89 1.40 -6.70
C PRO A 199 -9.04 1.88 -5.53
N ALA A 200 -8.63 1.00 -4.60
CA ALA A 200 -7.79 1.37 -3.47
C ALA A 200 -6.35 1.70 -3.91
N ASN A 201 -5.95 1.25 -5.10
CA ASN A 201 -4.65 1.51 -5.71
C ASN A 201 -4.69 2.66 -6.73
N ILE A 202 -5.72 3.51 -6.68
CA ILE A 202 -5.87 4.65 -7.60
C ILE A 202 -6.15 5.94 -6.83
N MET A 203 -5.24 6.89 -6.96
CA MET A 203 -5.40 8.26 -6.47
C MET A 203 -5.91 9.18 -7.59
N LEU A 204 -6.64 10.24 -7.24
CA LEU A 204 -7.02 11.30 -8.17
C LEU A 204 -6.25 12.58 -7.85
N LYS A 205 -5.71 13.22 -8.89
CA LYS A 205 -5.19 14.59 -8.82
C LYS A 205 -6.34 15.61 -8.75
N GLU A 206 -5.99 16.87 -8.51
CA GLU A 206 -6.97 17.96 -8.33
C GLU A 206 -7.89 18.16 -9.53
N GLN A 207 -7.45 17.81 -10.74
CA GLN A 207 -8.25 17.88 -11.96
C GLN A 207 -8.82 16.51 -12.38
N GLY A 208 -8.78 15.51 -11.49
CA GLY A 208 -9.37 14.19 -11.71
C GLY A 208 -8.52 13.24 -12.56
N GLU A 209 -7.25 13.57 -12.84
CA GLU A 209 -6.34 12.63 -13.49
C GLU A 209 -6.03 11.46 -12.54
N PRO A 210 -6.12 10.21 -13.02
CA PRO A 210 -5.81 9.05 -12.21
C PRO A 210 -4.30 8.90 -12.04
N VAL A 211 -3.88 8.41 -10.89
CA VAL A 211 -2.54 7.90 -10.66
C VAL A 211 -2.63 6.52 -10.06
N LEU A 212 -2.01 5.55 -10.73
CA LEU A 212 -1.83 4.20 -10.22
C LEU A 212 -0.73 4.21 -9.15
N ILE A 213 -1.07 3.70 -7.98
CA ILE A 213 -0.21 3.58 -6.81
C ILE A 213 -0.07 2.10 -6.43
N ASP A 214 0.80 1.81 -5.46
CA ASP A 214 1.04 0.47 -4.90
C ASP A 214 1.57 -0.58 -5.89
N PHE A 215 2.88 -0.67 -5.98
CA PHE A 215 3.56 -1.60 -6.89
C PHE A 215 4.06 -2.86 -6.17
N GLY A 216 3.54 -3.17 -4.99
CA GLY A 216 3.98 -4.31 -4.18
C GLY A 216 3.82 -5.66 -4.88
N SER A 217 2.77 -5.80 -5.70
CA SER A 217 2.49 -7.00 -6.50
C SER A 217 3.03 -6.93 -7.95
N CYS A 218 3.64 -5.79 -8.32
CA CYS A 218 4.14 -5.61 -9.67
C CYS A 218 5.41 -6.44 -9.91
N GLN A 219 5.43 -7.18 -11.00
CA GLN A 219 6.48 -8.14 -11.32
C GLN A 219 6.71 -8.27 -12.83
N PRO A 220 7.92 -8.63 -13.27
CA PRO A 220 8.15 -9.05 -14.64
C PRO A 220 7.23 -10.21 -15.03
N VAL A 221 6.67 -10.16 -16.22
CA VAL A 221 5.77 -11.19 -16.73
C VAL A 221 6.46 -12.56 -16.69
N GLY A 222 5.75 -13.58 -16.20
CA GLY A 222 6.27 -14.94 -16.01
C GLY A 222 6.99 -15.18 -14.67
N GLN A 223 7.22 -14.15 -13.85
CA GLN A 223 7.83 -14.32 -12.52
C GLN A 223 6.79 -14.70 -11.46
N ARG A 224 7.24 -15.40 -10.41
CA ARG A 224 6.38 -15.80 -9.30
C ARG A 224 6.01 -14.59 -8.44
N LEU A 225 4.74 -14.45 -8.14
CA LEU A 225 4.22 -13.38 -7.29
C LEU A 225 4.46 -13.70 -5.81
N MET A 226 4.87 -12.69 -5.05
CA MET A 226 4.91 -12.73 -3.59
C MET A 226 3.57 -12.31 -2.97
N SER A 227 2.88 -11.38 -3.61
CA SER A 227 1.52 -10.92 -3.33
C SER A 227 0.80 -10.71 -4.64
N CYS A 228 -0.52 -10.90 -4.66
CA CYS A 228 -1.29 -10.81 -5.89
C CYS A 228 -2.77 -10.53 -5.61
N GLY A 229 -3.38 -9.69 -6.45
CA GLY A 229 -4.81 -9.56 -6.69
C GLY A 229 -5.73 -9.48 -5.48
N THR A 230 -6.37 -8.34 -5.30
CA THR A 230 -7.44 -8.15 -4.32
C THR A 230 -8.69 -8.96 -4.70
N ALA A 231 -9.30 -9.66 -3.72
CA ALA A 231 -10.54 -10.40 -3.94
C ALA A 231 -11.65 -9.50 -4.52
N GLY A 232 -12.36 -9.98 -5.54
CA GLY A 232 -13.35 -9.19 -6.30
C GLY A 232 -12.76 -8.38 -7.47
N TRP A 233 -11.43 -8.21 -7.53
CA TRP A 233 -10.71 -7.52 -8.61
C TRP A 233 -9.90 -8.45 -9.50
N ARG A 234 -9.91 -9.75 -9.19
CA ARG A 234 -9.28 -10.85 -9.94
C ARG A 234 -10.30 -11.93 -10.31
N GLN A 235 -10.03 -12.68 -11.37
CA GLN A 235 -10.89 -13.77 -11.83
C GLN A 235 -10.74 -15.03 -10.96
N GLU A 236 -9.51 -15.46 -10.75
CA GLU A 236 -9.15 -16.64 -9.98
C GLU A 236 -7.86 -16.40 -9.19
N GLU A 237 -7.42 -17.40 -8.43
CA GLU A 237 -6.13 -17.34 -7.75
C GLU A 237 -4.98 -17.64 -8.71
N PHE A 238 -3.99 -16.75 -8.74
CA PHE A 238 -2.83 -16.87 -9.59
C PHE A 238 -1.56 -16.57 -8.78
N TYR A 239 -0.43 -17.13 -9.22
CA TYR A 239 0.85 -17.02 -8.52
C TYR A 239 2.00 -16.63 -9.45
N THR A 240 1.68 -16.29 -10.71
CA THR A 240 2.63 -15.90 -11.75
C THR A 240 2.15 -14.57 -12.34
N SER A 241 3.08 -13.65 -12.60
CA SER A 241 2.77 -12.34 -13.18
C SER A 241 2.33 -12.48 -14.63
N GLU A 242 1.17 -11.93 -14.99
CA GLU A 242 0.64 -11.97 -16.36
C GLU A 242 -0.11 -10.68 -16.71
N ILE A 243 0.05 -10.22 -17.95
CA ILE A 243 -0.64 -9.05 -18.50
C ILE A 243 -2.16 -9.21 -18.43
N ALA A 244 -2.66 -10.43 -18.64
CA ALA A 244 -4.10 -10.72 -18.65
C ALA A 244 -4.79 -10.39 -17.31
N HIS A 245 -4.05 -10.39 -16.19
CA HIS A 245 -4.59 -9.99 -14.90
C HIS A 245 -4.95 -8.50 -14.88
N ASP A 246 -4.08 -7.65 -15.42
CA ASP A 246 -4.31 -6.21 -15.49
C ASP A 246 -5.50 -5.89 -16.42
N ASP A 247 -5.57 -6.56 -17.57
CA ASP A 247 -6.68 -6.40 -18.52
C ASP A 247 -8.03 -6.79 -17.89
N TYR A 248 -8.06 -7.89 -17.14
CA TYR A 248 -9.25 -8.31 -16.40
C TYR A 248 -9.64 -7.27 -15.36
N SER A 249 -8.70 -6.84 -14.51
CA SER A 249 -8.95 -5.87 -13.45
C SER A 249 -9.43 -4.52 -14.01
N LEU A 250 -8.87 -4.05 -15.14
CA LEU A 250 -9.35 -2.85 -15.84
C LEU A 250 -10.81 -3.00 -16.32
N GLY A 251 -11.20 -4.18 -16.81
CA GLY A 251 -12.58 -4.46 -17.20
C GLY A 251 -13.57 -4.41 -16.03
N ILE A 252 -13.17 -4.95 -14.87
CA ILE A 252 -13.97 -4.85 -13.63
C ILE A 252 -14.05 -3.40 -13.14
N LEU A 253 -12.95 -2.65 -13.22
CA LEU A 253 -12.89 -1.25 -12.82
C LEU A 253 -13.77 -0.34 -13.68
N GLU A 254 -13.83 -0.58 -14.98
CA GLU A 254 -14.73 0.16 -15.88
C GLU A 254 -16.20 -0.02 -15.47
N GLN A 255 -16.62 -1.25 -15.18
CA GLN A 255 -17.98 -1.54 -14.68
C GLN A 255 -18.23 -0.92 -13.31
N TRP A 256 -17.24 -0.93 -12.43
CA TRP A 256 -17.36 -0.30 -11.11
C TRP A 256 -17.54 1.22 -11.22
N LEU A 257 -16.79 1.89 -12.10
CA LEU A 257 -16.94 3.34 -12.35
C LEU A 257 -18.33 3.68 -12.91
N GLU A 258 -18.85 2.87 -13.83
CA GLU A 258 -20.21 3.05 -14.36
C GLU A 258 -21.27 3.00 -13.26
N ASN A 259 -21.15 2.00 -12.37
CA ASN A 259 -22.05 1.86 -11.23
C ASN A 259 -21.92 3.01 -10.23
N LEU A 260 -20.70 3.49 -9.98
CA LEU A 260 -20.44 4.62 -9.09
C LEU A 260 -21.12 5.90 -9.61
N ILE A 261 -20.93 6.22 -10.90
CA ILE A 261 -21.52 7.41 -11.54
C ILE A 261 -23.05 7.31 -11.62
N ALA A 262 -23.59 6.12 -11.89
CA ALA A 262 -25.03 5.91 -11.92
C ALA A 262 -25.70 6.20 -10.56
N ARG A 263 -25.03 5.89 -9.45
CA ARG A 263 -25.53 6.18 -8.09
C ARG A 263 -25.53 7.68 -7.76
N GLU A 264 -24.60 8.46 -8.29
CA GLU A 264 -24.56 9.92 -8.06
C GLU A 264 -25.67 10.69 -8.80
N ARG A 265 -26.26 10.07 -9.83
CA ARG A 265 -27.35 10.67 -10.63
C ARG A 265 -28.75 10.42 -10.04
N LEU A 266 -28.85 9.56 -9.02
CA LEU A 266 -30.09 9.22 -8.30
C LEU A 266 -30.20 10.03 -7.00
#